data_AF-A0A7X0IBT2-F1
#
_entry.id   AF-A0A7X0IBT2-F1
#
_cell.length_a   1.000
_cell.length_b   1.000
_cell.length_c   1.000
_cell.angle_alpha   90.00
_cell.angle_beta   90.00
_cell.angle_gamma   90.00
#
_symmetry.space_group_name_H-M   'P 1'
#
loop_
_entity.id
_entity.type
_entity.pdbx_description
1 polymer ?
#
loop_
_entity_poly.entity_id
_entity_poly.type
_entity_poly.pdbx_seq_one_letter_code
_entity_poly.pdbx_strand_id
1 'polypeptide(L)'
;MVKVLDRPALELTPERVPAGQPVIVRGMGTGLPRLLAVLTEGRGGAFTRDGHGRVAYLPGGGEPVVLLGSGRGVPYRAAIPYPLAAGPVPAPRFATPRKLPRRVSRWRREVWPHVAKDLAYAYYHELINGHPRRVRTTWDEFAAAYAAEEWDGKEMRALIRRAVPRFADRLNLSRVDRPLDGIKFGDTAALRRWMHGYLDADLTRRTDQAHSADLALAVAARTLRDTLGDTHGDPWLDGFTRFVNDGPPPAWLPRLQALAAAGVVVFLGADLQLRPDDHGTWRAVATTLPGGVQAHVALDVRGIVEKQEEYR
;
A
#
# COMPACT_ATOMS: atom_id res chain seq x y z
N MET A 1 -2.87 9.52 -27.71
CA MET A 1 -1.62 10.31 -27.76
C MET A 1 -0.82 9.98 -26.51
N VAL A 2 0.02 8.93 -26.58
CA VAL A 2 0.83 8.41 -25.46
C VAL A 2 2.14 9.18 -25.45
N LYS A 3 2.40 9.96 -24.39
CA LYS A 3 3.65 10.72 -24.28
C LYS A 3 4.72 9.83 -23.66
N VAL A 4 5.49 9.23 -24.56
CA VAL A 4 6.78 8.57 -24.32
C VAL A 4 7.68 9.60 -23.63
N LEU A 5 8.19 9.29 -22.43
CA LEU A 5 9.36 9.99 -21.90
C LEU A 5 10.51 9.62 -22.83
N ASP A 6 11.06 10.61 -23.50
CA ASP A 6 11.89 10.48 -24.68
C ASP A 6 13.08 9.53 -24.45
N ARG A 7 13.28 8.66 -25.44
CA ARG A 7 14.09 7.42 -25.52
C ARG A 7 13.47 6.16 -24.87
N PRO A 8 13.44 5.05 -25.64
CA PRO A 8 12.53 3.95 -25.42
C PRO A 8 12.70 3.41 -24.01
N ALA A 9 11.55 3.19 -23.35
CA ALA A 9 11.46 2.15 -22.35
C ALA A 9 12.17 0.94 -22.97
N LEU A 10 13.33 0.59 -22.41
CA LEU A 10 13.99 -0.64 -22.76
C LEU A 10 12.93 -1.71 -22.46
N GLU A 11 12.33 -2.25 -23.51
CA GLU A 11 11.77 -3.60 -23.54
C GLU A 11 12.94 -4.55 -23.26
N LEU A 12 13.52 -4.44 -22.07
CA LEU A 12 14.19 -5.54 -21.44
C LEU A 12 13.02 -6.42 -21.03
N THR A 13 12.70 -7.34 -21.92
CA THR A 13 12.09 -8.58 -21.50
C THR A 13 12.93 -9.04 -20.28
N PRO A 14 12.33 -9.41 -19.14
CA PRO A 14 13.04 -9.64 -17.91
C PRO A 14 14.27 -10.55 -18.05
N GLU A 15 14.33 -11.39 -19.10
CA GLU A 15 15.43 -12.27 -19.50
C GLU A 15 16.73 -11.52 -19.89
N ARG A 16 16.65 -10.26 -20.33
CA ARG A 16 17.80 -9.44 -20.70
C ARG A 16 18.48 -8.73 -19.51
N VAL A 17 17.93 -8.88 -18.30
CA VAL A 17 18.59 -8.38 -17.07
C VAL A 17 19.80 -9.28 -16.75
N PRO A 18 21.03 -8.74 -16.62
CA PRO A 18 22.19 -9.56 -16.31
C PRO A 18 22.12 -10.16 -14.90
N ALA A 19 22.58 -11.40 -14.74
CA ALA A 19 22.70 -12.04 -13.44
C ALA A 19 23.67 -11.28 -12.52
N GLY A 20 23.36 -11.24 -11.21
CA GLY A 20 24.17 -10.59 -10.18
C GLY A 20 24.27 -9.05 -10.25
N GLN A 21 23.78 -8.41 -11.31
CA GLN A 21 23.84 -6.97 -11.47
C GLN A 21 22.68 -6.27 -10.75
N PRO A 22 22.89 -5.06 -10.22
CA PRO A 22 21.82 -4.28 -9.63
C PRO A 22 20.81 -3.83 -10.70
N VAL A 23 19.53 -3.98 -10.39
CA VAL A 23 18.41 -3.47 -11.20
C VAL A 23 17.49 -2.63 -10.33
N ILE A 24 17.23 -1.39 -10.73
CA ILE A 24 16.30 -0.52 -10.00
C ILE A 24 14.87 -0.85 -10.44
N VAL A 25 13.99 -1.15 -9.49
CA VAL A 25 12.57 -1.36 -9.76
C VAL A 25 11.76 -0.26 -9.06
N ARG A 26 11.08 0.56 -9.85
CA ARG A 26 10.15 1.58 -9.37
C ARG A 26 8.72 1.05 -9.42
N GLY A 27 8.11 0.92 -8.25
CA GLY A 27 6.73 0.51 -8.06
C GLY A 27 6.64 -0.83 -7.31
N MET A 28 5.71 -0.89 -6.36
CA MET A 28 5.44 -2.09 -5.56
C MET A 28 3.93 -2.40 -5.53
N GLY A 29 3.27 -2.18 -6.68
CA GLY A 29 1.84 -2.47 -6.86
C GLY A 29 1.58 -3.87 -7.41
N THR A 30 0.47 -4.02 -8.11
CA THR A 30 -0.04 -5.29 -8.68
C THR A 30 0.95 -6.04 -9.58
N GLY A 31 1.82 -5.34 -10.31
CA GLY A 31 2.79 -5.96 -11.21
C GLY A 31 4.01 -6.58 -10.52
N LEU A 32 4.27 -6.24 -9.25
CA LEU A 32 5.49 -6.65 -8.55
C LEU A 32 5.62 -8.18 -8.36
N PRO A 33 4.57 -8.91 -7.92
CA PRO A 33 4.63 -10.37 -7.82
C PRO A 33 5.07 -11.06 -9.11
N ARG A 34 4.51 -10.66 -10.25
CA ARG A 34 4.82 -11.23 -11.57
C ARG A 34 6.25 -10.90 -11.98
N LEU A 35 6.68 -9.65 -11.81
CA LEU A 35 8.06 -9.26 -12.12
C LEU A 35 9.06 -10.08 -11.29
N LEU A 36 8.84 -10.18 -9.97
CA LEU A 36 9.74 -10.94 -9.11
C LEU A 36 9.76 -12.42 -9.50
N ALA A 37 8.63 -13.05 -9.83
CA ALA A 37 8.62 -14.44 -10.29
C ALA A 37 9.55 -14.67 -11.49
N VAL A 38 9.53 -13.76 -12.49
CA VAL A 38 10.41 -13.87 -13.67
C VAL A 38 11.87 -13.61 -13.31
N LEU A 39 12.15 -12.66 -12.42
CA LEU A 39 13.52 -12.32 -12.00
C LEU A 39 14.11 -13.31 -10.97
N THR A 40 13.34 -14.29 -10.50
CA THR A 40 13.73 -15.20 -9.41
C THR A 40 13.57 -16.66 -9.84
N GLU A 41 12.38 -17.24 -9.67
CA GLU A 41 12.07 -18.62 -10.07
C GLU A 41 12.28 -18.86 -11.57
N GLY A 42 11.93 -17.89 -12.41
CA GLY A 42 12.21 -17.90 -13.85
C GLY A 42 13.71 -17.95 -14.20
N ARG A 43 14.59 -17.80 -13.21
CA ARG A 43 16.05 -17.82 -13.34
C ARG A 43 16.72 -18.90 -12.48
N GLY A 44 15.94 -19.90 -12.05
CA GLY A 44 16.45 -21.11 -11.40
C GLY A 44 16.45 -21.09 -9.88
N GLY A 45 16.07 -19.98 -9.23
CA GLY A 45 15.92 -19.98 -7.77
C GLY A 45 14.62 -20.65 -7.32
N ALA A 46 14.56 -21.04 -6.04
CA ALA A 46 13.45 -21.82 -5.51
C ALA A 46 13.04 -21.36 -4.12
N PHE A 47 11.73 -21.32 -3.86
CA PHE A 47 11.20 -21.18 -2.51
C PHE A 47 11.15 -22.53 -1.81
N THR A 48 11.62 -22.57 -0.58
CA THR A 48 11.57 -23.73 0.30
C THR A 48 10.91 -23.37 1.62
N ARG A 49 10.71 -24.35 2.49
CA ARG A 49 10.36 -24.11 3.89
C ARG A 49 11.55 -24.48 4.76
N ASP A 50 11.91 -23.59 5.68
CA ASP A 50 12.92 -23.90 6.69
C ASP A 50 12.40 -24.93 7.71
N GLY A 51 13.26 -25.38 8.63
CA GLY A 51 12.90 -26.35 9.67
C GLY A 51 11.79 -25.87 10.64
N HIS A 52 11.38 -24.61 10.57
CA HIS A 52 10.27 -24.02 11.33
C HIS A 52 9.04 -23.74 10.45
N GLY A 53 9.03 -24.22 9.21
CA GLY A 53 7.93 -24.03 8.26
C GLY A 53 7.87 -22.64 7.63
N ARG A 54 8.83 -21.75 7.89
CA ARG A 54 8.88 -20.40 7.32
C ARG A 54 9.39 -20.46 5.88
N VAL A 55 8.89 -19.55 5.05
CA VAL A 55 9.31 -19.46 3.66
C VAL A 55 10.77 -18.98 3.62
N ALA A 56 11.62 -19.76 2.94
CA ALA A 56 13.00 -19.43 2.63
C ALA A 56 13.18 -19.39 1.11
N TYR A 57 14.22 -18.71 0.64
CA TYR A 57 14.54 -18.63 -0.79
C TYR A 57 15.97 -19.09 -1.02
N LEU A 58 16.16 -19.99 -1.98
CA LEU A 58 17.44 -20.51 -2.43
C LEU A 58 17.76 -19.89 -3.81
N PRO A 59 18.74 -18.98 -3.91
CA PRO A 59 19.15 -18.42 -5.19
C PRO A 59 19.74 -19.47 -6.12
N GLY A 60 19.36 -19.43 -7.39
CA GLY A 60 19.92 -20.26 -8.46
C GLY A 60 21.18 -19.67 -9.11
N GLY A 61 21.51 -18.41 -8.81
CA GLY A 61 22.68 -17.69 -9.34
C GLY A 61 22.39 -16.89 -10.62
N GLY A 62 21.20 -17.04 -11.21
CA GLY A 62 20.75 -16.27 -12.37
C GLY A 62 20.06 -14.95 -12.01
N GLU A 63 19.74 -14.73 -10.73
CA GLU A 63 18.98 -13.57 -10.26
C GLU A 63 19.80 -12.28 -10.29
N PRO A 64 19.19 -11.12 -10.60
CA PRO A 64 19.79 -9.82 -10.35
C PRO A 64 19.63 -9.41 -8.88
N VAL A 65 20.31 -8.31 -8.49
CA VAL A 65 20.04 -7.64 -7.20
C VAL A 65 18.96 -6.58 -7.42
N VAL A 66 17.75 -6.86 -6.96
CA VAL A 66 16.57 -6.00 -7.19
C VAL A 66 16.51 -4.88 -6.14
N LEU A 67 16.84 -3.67 -6.58
CA LEU A 67 16.78 -2.44 -5.79
C LEU A 67 15.36 -1.83 -5.89
N LEU A 68 14.51 -2.16 -4.92
CA LEU A 68 13.07 -1.97 -4.99
C LEU A 68 12.61 -0.73 -4.21
N GLY A 69 11.96 0.24 -4.87
CA GLY A 69 11.38 1.43 -4.22
C GLY A 69 10.02 1.82 -4.80
N SER A 70 9.26 2.65 -4.09
CA SER A 70 7.97 3.15 -4.56
C SER A 70 7.63 4.52 -3.96
N GLY A 71 6.52 5.12 -4.38
CA GLY A 71 6.06 6.39 -3.77
C GLY A 71 5.74 6.24 -2.28
N ARG A 72 5.05 5.16 -1.87
CA ARG A 72 4.76 4.87 -0.45
C ARG A 72 5.92 4.16 0.26
N GLY A 73 6.87 3.63 -0.51
CA GLY A 73 8.02 2.86 -0.05
C GLY A 73 7.74 1.46 0.47
N VAL A 74 6.47 1.03 0.45
CA VAL A 74 5.99 -0.30 0.84
C VAL A 74 5.19 -0.92 -0.31
N PRO A 75 5.06 -2.26 -0.36
CA PRO A 75 4.14 -2.92 -1.28
C PRO A 75 2.68 -2.64 -0.92
N TYR A 76 1.78 -2.86 -1.88
CA TYR A 76 0.34 -2.84 -1.64
C TYR A 76 -0.03 -3.81 -0.52
N ARG A 77 -1.03 -3.44 0.29
CA ARG A 77 -1.44 -4.23 1.46
C ARG A 77 -2.15 -5.50 1.01
N ALA A 78 -1.89 -6.62 1.69
CA ALA A 78 -2.38 -7.93 1.28
C ALA A 78 -3.91 -7.96 1.09
N ALA A 79 -4.39 -8.78 0.16
CA ALA A 79 -5.82 -9.02 -0.01
C ALA A 79 -6.44 -9.58 1.28
N ILE A 80 -7.70 -9.21 1.56
CA ILE A 80 -8.42 -9.60 2.77
C ILE A 80 -9.37 -10.78 2.44
N PRO A 81 -9.17 -11.98 3.01
CA PRO A 81 -9.96 -13.17 2.66
C PRO A 81 -11.16 -13.41 3.58
N TYR A 82 -11.34 -12.63 4.64
CA TYR A 82 -12.45 -12.77 5.59
C TYR A 82 -13.61 -11.81 5.26
N PRO A 83 -14.86 -12.12 5.67
CA PRO A 83 -15.99 -11.21 5.51
C PRO A 83 -16.04 -10.13 6.60
N LEU A 84 -16.85 -9.10 6.36
CA LEU A 84 -17.23 -8.13 7.39
C LEU A 84 -17.96 -8.82 8.55
N ALA A 85 -17.73 -8.37 9.77
CA ALA A 85 -18.39 -8.85 10.98
C ALA A 85 -19.66 -8.04 11.30
N ALA A 86 -19.72 -6.75 10.95
CA ALA A 86 -20.89 -5.89 11.23
C ALA A 86 -21.96 -5.88 10.14
N GLY A 87 -21.77 -6.63 9.05
CA GLY A 87 -22.65 -6.57 7.87
C GLY A 87 -22.26 -5.48 6.87
N PRO A 88 -23.20 -4.96 6.06
CA PRO A 88 -22.89 -4.02 4.98
C PRO A 88 -22.25 -2.72 5.47
N VAL A 89 -21.29 -2.20 4.71
CA VAL A 89 -20.66 -0.91 4.98
C VAL A 89 -21.66 0.23 4.69
N PRO A 90 -21.80 1.23 5.59
CA PRO A 90 -22.65 2.38 5.34
C PRO A 90 -22.26 3.13 4.07
N ALA A 91 -23.26 3.58 3.30
CA ALA A 91 -23.02 4.42 2.12
C ALA A 91 -22.36 5.75 2.52
N PRO A 92 -21.55 6.38 1.63
CA PRO A 92 -20.95 7.68 1.88
C PRO A 92 -21.99 8.74 2.27
N ARG A 93 -21.72 9.47 3.35
CA ARG A 93 -22.62 10.48 3.93
C ARG A 93 -22.03 11.88 3.87
N PHE A 94 -20.70 12.02 3.82
CA PHE A 94 -20.02 13.30 3.92
C PHE A 94 -19.54 13.77 2.55
N ALA A 95 -18.83 12.92 1.81
CA ALA A 95 -18.31 13.17 0.47
C ALA A 95 -19.34 12.76 -0.58
N THR A 96 -20.48 13.46 -0.60
CA THR A 96 -21.54 13.25 -1.59
C THR A 96 -21.55 14.41 -2.58
N PRO A 97 -21.89 14.19 -3.87
CA PRO A 97 -21.95 15.27 -4.86
C PRO A 97 -22.83 16.46 -4.46
N ARG A 98 -23.85 16.23 -3.60
CA ARG A 98 -24.73 17.27 -3.07
C ARG A 98 -24.06 18.16 -2.01
N LYS A 99 -23.14 17.61 -1.23
CA LYS A 99 -22.43 18.32 -0.14
C LYS A 99 -21.13 18.97 -0.59
N LEU A 100 -20.58 18.53 -1.73
CA LEU A 100 -19.35 19.04 -2.28
C LEU A 100 -19.60 20.27 -3.18
N PRO A 101 -18.63 21.19 -3.30
CA PRO A 101 -18.77 22.32 -4.21
C PRO A 101 -18.86 21.83 -5.66
N ARG A 102 -19.63 22.56 -6.49
CA ARG A 102 -19.78 22.25 -7.92
C ARG A 102 -18.47 22.38 -8.72
N ARG A 103 -17.54 23.21 -8.24
CA ARG A 103 -16.20 23.40 -8.82
C ARG A 103 -15.18 23.24 -7.71
N VAL A 104 -14.23 22.32 -7.91
CA VAL A 104 -13.17 22.05 -6.94
C VAL A 104 -11.89 22.72 -7.43
N SER A 105 -11.32 23.60 -6.61
CA SER A 105 -10.03 24.24 -6.92
C SER A 105 -8.87 23.61 -6.15
N ARG A 106 -9.12 23.23 -4.90
CA ARG A 106 -8.16 22.64 -3.98
C ARG A 106 -8.78 21.40 -3.35
N TRP A 107 -8.69 20.27 -4.06
CA TRP A 107 -9.28 19.00 -3.62
C TRP A 107 -8.93 18.63 -2.17
N ARG A 108 -7.65 18.84 -1.79
CA ARG A 108 -7.16 18.60 -0.42
C ARG A 108 -7.83 19.41 0.68
N ARG A 109 -8.36 20.59 0.36
CA ARG A 109 -9.07 21.45 1.32
C ARG A 109 -10.58 21.27 1.23
N GLU A 110 -11.10 21.08 0.02
CA GLU A 110 -12.53 21.15 -0.28
C GLU A 110 -13.24 19.79 -0.29
N VAL A 111 -12.53 18.69 -0.57
CA VAL A 111 -13.12 17.35 -0.75
C VAL A 111 -12.50 16.34 0.23
N TRP A 112 -11.18 16.37 0.38
CA TRP A 112 -10.44 15.43 1.23
C TRP A 112 -10.98 15.27 2.66
N PRO A 113 -11.33 16.34 3.41
CA PRO A 113 -11.88 16.18 4.76
C PRO A 113 -13.15 15.33 4.79
N HIS A 114 -14.01 15.46 3.77
CA HIS A 114 -15.24 14.67 3.65
C HIS A 114 -14.94 13.20 3.31
N VAL A 115 -13.99 12.96 2.39
CA VAL A 115 -13.53 11.61 2.04
C VAL A 115 -12.94 10.91 3.25
N ALA A 116 -12.04 11.57 3.96
CA ALA A 116 -11.40 11.03 5.15
C ALA A 116 -12.43 10.72 6.26
N LYS A 117 -13.43 11.61 6.42
CA LYS A 117 -14.52 11.41 7.37
C LYS A 117 -15.39 10.20 7.02
N ASP A 118 -15.72 9.96 5.76
CA ASP A 118 -16.46 8.76 5.31
C ASP A 118 -15.65 7.47 5.45
N LEU A 119 -14.36 7.48 5.08
CA LEU A 119 -13.46 6.34 5.26
C LEU A 119 -13.40 5.89 6.72
N ALA A 120 -13.24 6.85 7.63
CA ALA A 120 -13.20 6.59 9.06
C ALA A 120 -14.58 6.21 9.63
N TYR A 121 -15.67 6.77 9.11
CA TYR A 121 -17.03 6.39 9.50
C TYR A 121 -17.31 4.91 9.21
N ALA A 122 -16.94 4.43 8.03
CA ALA A 122 -17.04 3.02 7.66
C ALA A 122 -16.16 2.13 8.54
N TYR A 123 -14.92 2.54 8.80
CA TYR A 123 -14.00 1.82 9.69
C TYR A 123 -14.59 1.68 11.11
N TYR A 124 -15.08 2.77 11.70
CA TYR A 124 -15.62 2.75 13.06
C TYR A 124 -16.98 2.06 13.14
N HIS A 125 -17.81 2.10 12.09
CA HIS A 125 -19.02 1.28 12.02
C HIS A 125 -18.70 -0.19 12.21
N GLU A 126 -17.76 -0.71 11.42
CA GLU A 126 -17.34 -2.10 11.47
C GLU A 126 -16.68 -2.45 12.81
N LEU A 127 -15.83 -1.57 13.34
CA LEU A 127 -15.19 -1.80 14.63
C LEU A 127 -16.21 -1.87 15.78
N ILE A 128 -17.17 -0.95 15.83
CA ILE A 128 -18.12 -0.83 16.94
C ILE A 128 -19.14 -1.97 16.90
N ASN A 129 -19.74 -2.24 15.74
CA ASN A 129 -20.80 -3.24 15.60
C ASN A 129 -20.23 -4.67 15.50
N GLY A 130 -19.08 -4.85 14.84
CA GLY A 130 -18.44 -6.16 14.67
C GLY A 130 -17.63 -6.61 15.88
N HIS A 131 -17.08 -5.65 16.65
CA HIS A 131 -16.19 -5.94 17.78
C HIS A 131 -16.53 -5.12 19.03
N PRO A 132 -17.76 -5.23 19.58
CA PRO A 132 -18.24 -4.38 20.67
C PRO A 132 -17.37 -4.44 21.94
N ARG A 133 -16.64 -5.55 22.17
CA ARG A 133 -15.71 -5.71 23.31
C ARG A 133 -14.46 -4.81 23.22
N ARG A 134 -14.21 -4.16 22.09
CA ARG A 134 -13.04 -3.29 21.86
C ARG A 134 -13.35 -1.81 21.99
N VAL A 135 -14.63 -1.46 22.18
CA VAL A 135 -15.12 -0.08 22.24
C VAL A 135 -15.89 0.16 23.53
N ARG A 136 -16.20 1.43 23.81
CA ARG A 136 -16.92 1.89 25.02
C ARG A 136 -18.19 2.69 24.68
N THR A 137 -18.75 2.47 23.50
CA THR A 137 -19.89 3.24 22.96
C THR A 137 -20.76 2.31 22.13
N THR A 138 -22.02 2.69 21.92
CA THR A 138 -22.85 2.09 20.87
C THR A 138 -22.65 2.82 19.55
N TRP A 139 -23.10 2.20 18.45
CA TRP A 139 -23.01 2.83 17.13
C TRP A 139 -23.89 4.07 17.03
N ASP A 140 -25.12 4.05 17.53
CA ASP A 140 -26.04 5.18 17.41
C ASP A 140 -25.51 6.44 18.11
N GLU A 141 -24.98 6.27 19.34
CA GLU A 141 -24.33 7.35 20.09
C GLU A 141 -23.08 7.89 19.36
N PHE A 142 -22.24 6.97 18.87
CA PHE A 142 -21.02 7.36 18.18
C PHE A 142 -21.29 8.05 16.86
N ALA A 143 -22.20 7.52 16.04
CA ALA A 143 -22.49 8.00 14.70
C ALA A 143 -23.08 9.42 14.73
N ALA A 144 -24.00 9.70 15.67
CA ALA A 144 -24.57 11.02 15.84
C ALA A 144 -23.51 12.05 16.25
N ALA A 145 -22.71 11.74 17.28
CA ALA A 145 -21.64 12.63 17.73
C ALA A 145 -20.57 12.83 16.63
N TYR A 146 -20.12 11.76 15.99
CA TYR A 146 -19.11 11.80 14.93
C TYR A 146 -19.58 12.62 13.72
N ALA A 147 -20.86 12.52 13.35
CA ALA A 147 -21.41 13.27 12.24
C ALA A 147 -21.38 14.80 12.48
N ALA A 148 -21.57 15.24 13.73
CA ALA A 148 -21.60 16.65 14.11
C ALA A 148 -20.22 17.33 14.12
N GLU A 149 -19.14 16.57 14.33
CA GLU A 149 -17.80 17.14 14.48
C GLU A 149 -17.05 17.36 13.16
N GLU A 150 -16.17 18.36 13.10
CA GLU A 150 -15.28 18.57 11.95
C GLU A 150 -14.21 17.48 11.85
N TRP A 151 -13.83 17.11 10.61
CA TRP A 151 -12.80 16.09 10.39
C TRP A 151 -11.49 16.48 11.08
N ASP A 152 -10.93 15.54 11.85
CA ASP A 152 -9.71 15.75 12.64
C ASP A 152 -9.77 17.01 13.54
N GLY A 153 -10.98 17.39 14.01
CA GLY A 153 -11.17 18.38 15.05
C GLY A 153 -10.72 17.88 16.43
N LYS A 154 -10.56 18.81 17.39
CA LYS A 154 -10.19 18.46 18.77
C LYS A 154 -11.25 17.56 19.41
N GLU A 155 -12.50 17.86 19.17
CA GLU A 155 -13.71 17.22 19.67
C GLU A 155 -13.87 15.82 19.05
N MET A 156 -13.71 15.71 17.72
CA MET A 156 -13.63 14.43 16.98
C MET A 156 -12.57 13.50 17.57
N ARG A 157 -11.34 14.00 17.77
CA ARG A 157 -10.25 13.21 18.36
C ARG A 157 -10.55 12.79 19.80
N ALA A 158 -11.22 13.63 20.58
CA ALA A 158 -11.62 13.31 21.94
C ALA A 158 -12.72 12.23 21.97
N LEU A 159 -13.71 12.32 21.08
CA LEU A 159 -14.74 11.31 20.86
C LEU A 159 -14.12 9.95 20.54
N ILE A 160 -13.24 9.88 19.53
CA ILE A 160 -12.55 8.65 19.12
C ILE A 160 -11.74 8.06 20.29
N ARG A 161 -10.97 8.88 21.02
CA ARG A 161 -10.16 8.41 22.15
C ARG A 161 -11.00 7.81 23.28
N ARG A 162 -12.17 8.40 23.56
CA ARG A 162 -13.11 7.90 24.58
C ARG A 162 -13.80 6.60 24.12
N ALA A 163 -14.24 6.57 22.86
CA ALA A 163 -14.95 5.43 22.26
C ALA A 163 -14.05 4.21 22.05
N VAL A 164 -12.79 4.42 21.65
CA VAL A 164 -11.84 3.37 21.26
C VAL A 164 -10.61 3.42 22.17
N PRO A 165 -10.55 2.59 23.24
CA PRO A 165 -9.49 2.70 24.26
C PRO A 165 -8.12 2.27 23.74
N ARG A 166 -8.06 1.22 22.92
CA ARG A 166 -6.80 0.69 22.38
C ARG A 166 -6.30 1.60 21.27
N PHE A 167 -5.04 2.04 21.38
CA PHE A 167 -4.45 2.90 20.36
C PHE A 167 -4.37 2.24 18.98
N ALA A 168 -4.12 0.93 18.93
CA ALA A 168 -4.02 0.15 17.68
C ALA A 168 -5.36 0.01 16.91
N ASP A 169 -6.47 0.40 17.53
CA ASP A 169 -7.82 0.34 16.95
C ASP A 169 -8.31 1.72 16.51
N ARG A 170 -7.53 2.77 16.79
CA ARG A 170 -7.82 4.12 16.33
C ARG A 170 -7.25 4.28 14.93
N LEU A 171 -8.12 4.53 13.95
CA LEU A 171 -7.71 4.73 12.58
C LEU A 171 -6.82 5.98 12.48
N ASN A 172 -5.65 5.80 11.88
CA ASN A 172 -4.78 6.88 11.45
C ASN A 172 -4.58 6.78 9.93
N LEU A 173 -5.38 7.52 9.16
CA LEU A 173 -5.34 7.46 7.70
C LEU A 173 -3.98 7.84 7.12
N SER A 174 -3.29 8.81 7.71
CA SER A 174 -1.95 9.21 7.25
C SER A 174 -0.94 8.07 7.38
N ARG A 175 -0.96 7.35 8.52
CA ARG A 175 -0.10 6.17 8.73
C ARG A 175 -0.47 4.98 7.83
N VAL A 176 -1.76 4.82 7.50
CA VAL A 176 -2.18 3.83 6.52
C VAL A 176 -1.67 4.21 5.13
N ASP A 177 -1.86 5.47 4.70
CA ASP A 177 -1.47 5.92 3.36
C ASP A 177 0.05 6.00 3.17
N ARG A 178 0.79 6.46 4.18
CA ARG A 178 2.24 6.69 4.13
C ARG A 178 2.91 6.10 5.39
N PRO A 179 3.13 4.78 5.44
CA PRO A 179 3.73 4.12 6.60
C PRO A 179 5.15 4.58 6.94
N LEU A 180 5.88 5.08 5.94
CA LEU A 180 7.26 5.54 6.05
C LEU A 180 7.39 7.07 6.20
N ASP A 181 6.28 7.81 6.28
CA ASP A 181 6.33 9.27 6.37
C ASP A 181 7.08 9.74 7.62
N GLY A 182 8.01 10.67 7.44
CA GLY A 182 8.88 11.18 8.49
C GLY A 182 9.92 10.18 9.04
N ILE A 183 10.02 8.96 8.50
CA ILE A 183 11.00 7.95 8.96
C ILE A 183 12.27 8.03 8.12
N LYS A 184 13.43 8.04 8.79
CA LYS A 184 14.76 7.99 8.18
C LYS A 184 15.52 6.79 8.77
N PHE A 185 16.21 6.05 7.90
CA PHE A 185 17.09 4.96 8.31
C PHE A 185 18.53 5.30 7.98
N GLY A 186 19.47 4.78 8.78
CA GLY A 186 20.91 4.93 8.50
C GLY A 186 21.39 4.09 7.32
N ASP A 187 20.76 2.94 7.09
CA ASP A 187 21.14 1.99 6.04
C ASP A 187 19.96 1.12 5.56
N THR A 188 20.18 0.38 4.48
CA THR A 188 19.21 -0.56 3.90
C THR A 188 18.89 -1.73 4.83
N ALA A 189 19.80 -2.12 5.74
CA ALA A 189 19.58 -3.20 6.68
C ALA A 189 18.54 -2.81 7.75
N ALA A 190 18.57 -1.58 8.24
CA ALA A 190 17.59 -1.01 9.16
C ALA A 190 16.22 -0.87 8.50
N LEU A 191 16.17 -0.37 7.25
CA LEU A 191 14.93 -0.36 6.47
C LEU A 191 14.38 -1.78 6.25
N ARG A 192 15.23 -2.77 5.93
CA ARG A 192 14.81 -4.16 5.80
C ARG A 192 14.18 -4.69 7.09
N ARG A 193 14.82 -4.49 8.25
CA ARG A 193 14.24 -4.93 9.54
C ARG A 193 12.86 -4.31 9.79
N TRP A 194 12.72 -3.01 9.51
CA TRP A 194 11.43 -2.33 9.62
C TRP A 194 10.40 -2.89 8.63
N MET A 195 10.80 -3.12 7.38
CA MET A 195 9.92 -3.66 6.33
C MET A 195 9.42 -5.06 6.70
N HIS A 196 10.27 -5.93 7.25
CA HIS A 196 9.84 -7.24 7.72
C HIS A 196 8.75 -7.12 8.79
N GLY A 197 8.95 -6.27 9.81
CA GLY A 197 7.93 -6.03 10.83
C GLY A 197 6.63 -5.41 10.28
N TYR A 198 6.74 -4.52 9.27
CA TYR A 198 5.57 -3.96 8.59
C TYR A 198 4.78 -5.03 7.83
N LEU A 199 5.47 -5.93 7.11
CA LEU A 199 4.83 -7.03 6.37
C LEU A 199 4.21 -8.06 7.31
N ASP A 200 4.85 -8.38 8.43
CA ASP A 200 4.30 -9.28 9.46
C ASP A 200 3.03 -8.70 10.09
N ALA A 201 3.04 -7.40 10.40
CA ALA A 201 1.88 -6.70 10.92
C ALA A 201 0.74 -6.63 9.90
N ASP A 202 1.06 -6.38 8.62
CA ASP A 202 0.06 -6.39 7.56
C ASP A 202 -0.54 -7.79 7.38
N LEU A 203 0.28 -8.84 7.32
CA LEU A 203 -0.16 -10.22 7.21
C LEU A 203 -1.09 -10.61 8.36
N THR A 204 -0.69 -10.31 9.61
CA THR A 204 -1.51 -10.58 10.80
C THR A 204 -2.87 -9.88 10.71
N ARG A 205 -2.88 -8.57 10.41
CA ARG A 205 -4.13 -7.81 10.34
C ARG A 205 -5.01 -8.23 9.17
N ARG A 206 -4.41 -8.55 8.01
CA ARG A 206 -5.15 -8.88 6.79
C ARG A 206 -5.69 -10.31 6.76
N THR A 207 -5.32 -11.15 7.73
CA THR A 207 -5.76 -12.56 7.82
C THR A 207 -6.56 -12.92 9.07
N ASP A 208 -6.74 -11.98 10.00
CA ASP A 208 -7.57 -12.17 11.20
C ASP A 208 -8.82 -11.28 11.14
N GLN A 209 -10.00 -11.91 11.17
CA GLN A 209 -11.30 -11.22 11.14
C GLN A 209 -11.49 -10.25 12.32
N ALA A 210 -10.74 -10.40 13.41
CA ALA A 210 -10.67 -9.38 14.46
C ALA A 210 -10.34 -7.98 13.89
N HIS A 211 -9.68 -7.90 12.74
CA HIS A 211 -9.35 -6.65 12.07
C HIS A 211 -10.28 -6.31 10.89
N SER A 212 -11.53 -6.77 10.93
CA SER A 212 -12.51 -6.53 9.84
C SER A 212 -12.76 -5.06 9.50
N ALA A 213 -12.47 -4.12 10.41
CA ALA A 213 -12.50 -2.69 10.14
C ALA A 213 -11.55 -2.26 8.99
N ASP A 214 -10.43 -2.97 8.77
CA ASP A 214 -9.55 -2.74 7.62
C ASP A 214 -10.26 -3.07 6.28
N LEU A 215 -11.15 -4.06 6.26
CA LEU A 215 -11.98 -4.39 5.09
C LEU A 215 -13.06 -3.33 4.86
N ALA A 216 -13.70 -2.85 5.93
CA ALA A 216 -14.70 -1.78 5.81
C ALA A 216 -14.09 -0.50 5.24
N LEU A 217 -12.86 -0.14 5.65
CA LEU A 217 -12.10 0.95 5.05
C LEU A 217 -11.85 0.73 3.56
N ALA A 218 -11.48 -0.50 3.18
CA ALA A 218 -11.15 -0.86 1.80
C ALA A 218 -12.39 -0.80 0.88
N VAL A 219 -13.53 -1.30 1.36
CA VAL A 219 -14.85 -1.19 0.71
C VAL A 219 -15.26 0.28 0.57
N ALA A 220 -15.18 1.08 1.64
CA ALA A 220 -15.52 2.49 1.59
C ALA A 220 -14.65 3.27 0.59
N ALA A 221 -13.36 2.96 0.49
CA ALA A 221 -12.46 3.58 -0.48
C ALA A 221 -12.88 3.30 -1.93
N ARG A 222 -13.33 2.08 -2.25
CA ARG A 222 -13.92 1.76 -3.57
C ARG A 222 -15.21 2.53 -3.79
N THR A 223 -16.16 2.45 -2.85
CA THR A 223 -17.45 3.14 -2.98
C THR A 223 -17.28 4.65 -3.15
N LEU A 224 -16.35 5.27 -2.43
CA LEU A 224 -16.04 6.70 -2.56
C LEU A 224 -15.41 7.03 -3.92
N ARG A 225 -14.46 6.22 -4.39
CA ARG A 225 -13.87 6.40 -5.72
C ARG A 225 -14.96 6.39 -6.80
N ASP A 226 -15.87 5.43 -6.72
CA ASP A 226 -16.95 5.29 -7.69
C ASP A 226 -18.01 6.41 -7.54
N THR A 227 -18.33 6.81 -6.32
CA THR A 227 -19.31 7.88 -6.01
C THR A 227 -18.82 9.25 -6.47
N LEU A 228 -17.53 9.55 -6.32
CA LEU A 228 -16.95 10.83 -6.70
C LEU A 228 -16.66 10.91 -8.20
N GLY A 229 -16.35 9.76 -8.82
CA GLY A 229 -16.13 9.62 -10.26
C GLY A 229 -15.17 10.70 -10.82
N ASP A 230 -15.39 11.09 -12.07
CA ASP A 230 -14.56 12.10 -12.73
C ASP A 230 -14.81 13.53 -12.21
N THR A 231 -15.96 13.77 -11.59
CA THR A 231 -16.36 15.12 -11.15
C THR A 231 -15.59 15.58 -9.91
N HIS A 232 -15.38 14.67 -8.96
CA HIS A 232 -14.75 14.96 -7.68
C HIS A 232 -13.62 13.97 -7.32
N GLY A 233 -13.23 13.12 -8.26
CA GLY A 233 -12.11 12.18 -8.11
C GLY A 233 -10.77 12.90 -7.98
N ASP A 234 -9.79 12.21 -7.39
CA ASP A 234 -8.42 12.70 -7.22
C ASP A 234 -7.43 11.53 -7.34
N PRO A 235 -6.24 11.75 -7.95
CA PRO A 235 -5.21 10.70 -8.07
C PRO A 235 -4.80 10.08 -6.74
N TRP A 236 -4.88 10.83 -5.63
CA TRP A 236 -4.64 10.28 -4.31
C TRP A 236 -5.69 9.24 -3.94
N LEU A 237 -6.97 9.49 -4.19
CA LEU A 237 -8.04 8.56 -3.84
C LEU A 237 -7.92 7.28 -4.66
N ASP A 238 -7.66 7.39 -5.98
CA ASP A 238 -7.39 6.19 -6.79
C ASP A 238 -6.18 5.42 -6.25
N GLY A 239 -5.05 6.13 -6.03
CA GLY A 239 -3.84 5.51 -5.53
C GLY A 239 -3.99 4.89 -4.13
N PHE A 240 -4.82 5.47 -3.25
CA PHE A 240 -5.13 4.93 -1.93
C PHE A 240 -6.04 3.71 -2.04
N THR A 241 -7.11 3.79 -2.83
CA THR A 241 -8.04 2.69 -3.08
C THR A 241 -7.30 1.47 -3.64
N ARG A 242 -6.44 1.65 -4.64
CA ARG A 242 -5.61 0.57 -5.19
C ARG A 242 -4.64 0.01 -4.14
N PHE A 243 -3.99 0.88 -3.37
CA PHE A 243 -3.03 0.46 -2.34
C PHE A 243 -3.64 -0.43 -1.25
N VAL A 244 -4.90 -0.18 -0.86
CA VAL A 244 -5.57 -0.98 0.19
C VAL A 244 -6.38 -2.15 -0.35
N ASN A 245 -6.71 -2.20 -1.64
CA ASN A 245 -7.58 -3.22 -2.24
C ASN A 245 -6.89 -4.18 -3.23
N ASP A 246 -5.88 -3.71 -3.96
CA ASP A 246 -5.33 -4.45 -5.11
C ASP A 246 -4.00 -5.14 -4.77
N GLY A 247 -3.76 -5.40 -3.48
CA GLY A 247 -2.56 -6.10 -3.07
C GLY A 247 -2.59 -7.59 -3.37
N PRO A 248 -1.44 -8.25 -3.24
CA PRO A 248 -1.31 -9.67 -3.53
C PRO A 248 -2.01 -10.53 -2.46
N PRO A 249 -2.22 -11.83 -2.72
CA PRO A 249 -2.67 -12.77 -1.70
C PRO A 249 -1.75 -12.76 -0.47
N PRO A 250 -2.26 -12.95 0.77
CA PRO A 250 -1.45 -12.94 1.99
C PRO A 250 -0.21 -13.85 1.96
N ALA A 251 -0.33 -15.02 1.33
CA ALA A 251 0.77 -15.99 1.19
C ALA A 251 1.97 -15.46 0.39
N TRP A 252 1.82 -14.36 -0.35
CA TRP A 252 2.91 -13.73 -1.10
C TRP A 252 3.86 -12.91 -0.21
N LEU A 253 3.38 -12.35 0.91
CA LEU A 253 4.19 -11.46 1.77
C LEU A 253 5.43 -12.19 2.35
N PRO A 254 5.32 -13.43 2.86
CA PRO A 254 6.48 -14.23 3.27
C PRO A 254 7.50 -14.48 2.16
N ARG A 255 7.06 -14.57 0.90
CA ARG A 255 7.96 -14.74 -0.25
C ARG A 255 8.83 -13.49 -0.47
N LEU A 256 8.23 -12.30 -0.39
CA LEU A 256 8.96 -11.05 -0.48
C LEU A 256 9.99 -10.91 0.67
N GLN A 257 9.62 -11.28 1.90
CA GLN A 257 10.53 -11.31 3.04
C GLN A 257 11.70 -12.29 2.81
N ALA A 258 11.43 -13.49 2.27
CA ALA A 258 12.45 -14.47 1.96
C ALA A 258 13.45 -13.98 0.89
N LEU A 259 12.95 -13.32 -0.17
CA LEU A 259 13.81 -12.70 -1.20
C LEU A 259 14.71 -11.59 -0.61
N ALA A 260 14.17 -10.78 0.31
CA ALA A 260 14.95 -9.74 0.98
C ALA A 260 15.96 -10.31 1.99
N ALA A 261 15.64 -11.44 2.63
CA ALA A 261 16.55 -12.16 3.51
C ALA A 261 17.72 -12.79 2.72
N ALA A 262 17.44 -13.35 1.53
CA ALA A 262 18.44 -13.92 0.63
C ALA A 262 19.29 -12.87 -0.11
N GLY A 263 19.02 -11.57 0.07
CA GLY A 263 19.76 -10.48 -0.58
C GLY A 263 19.39 -10.21 -2.04
N VAL A 264 18.42 -10.95 -2.58
CA VAL A 264 17.92 -10.75 -3.96
C VAL A 264 17.10 -9.47 -4.06
N VAL A 265 16.36 -9.11 -3.01
CA VAL A 265 15.62 -7.83 -2.93
C VAL A 265 16.26 -6.92 -1.89
N VAL A 266 16.54 -5.68 -2.28
CA VAL A 266 16.99 -4.61 -1.41
C VAL A 266 15.98 -3.47 -1.48
N PHE A 267 15.36 -3.14 -0.34
CA PHE A 267 14.42 -2.03 -0.27
C PHE A 267 15.14 -0.67 -0.31
N LEU A 268 14.63 0.24 -1.14
CA LEU A 268 15.08 1.63 -1.22
C LEU A 268 14.18 2.59 -0.42
N GLY A 269 12.93 2.18 -0.16
CA GLY A 269 11.97 2.92 0.66
C GLY A 269 11.17 3.98 -0.11
N ALA A 270 10.77 5.06 0.57
CA ALA A 270 9.68 5.94 0.12
C ALA A 270 10.11 7.12 -0.76
N ASP A 271 9.13 7.68 -1.48
CA ASP A 271 9.27 8.79 -2.43
C ASP A 271 10.39 8.60 -3.45
N LEU A 272 10.55 7.36 -3.95
CA LEU A 272 11.61 7.03 -4.90
C LEU A 272 11.57 7.93 -6.15
N GLN A 273 12.60 8.76 -6.29
CA GLN A 273 12.89 9.54 -7.48
C GLN A 273 13.87 8.75 -8.34
N LEU A 274 13.49 8.50 -9.59
CA LEU A 274 14.31 7.82 -10.58
C LEU A 274 14.62 8.79 -11.71
N ARG A 275 15.91 8.97 -12.02
CA ARG A 275 16.38 9.87 -13.07
C ARG A 275 17.46 9.17 -13.91
N PRO A 276 17.52 9.41 -15.22
CA PRO A 276 18.71 9.05 -15.99
C PRO A 276 19.91 9.87 -15.50
N ASP A 277 21.08 9.30 -15.63
CA ASP A 277 22.38 9.91 -15.34
C ASP A 277 23.16 10.11 -16.65
N ASP A 278 24.12 11.03 -16.65
CA ASP A 278 24.85 11.49 -17.85
C ASP A 278 25.75 10.39 -18.46
N HIS A 279 26.00 9.32 -17.71
CA HIS A 279 26.83 8.18 -18.11
C HIS A 279 26.02 6.98 -18.66
N GLY A 280 24.75 7.18 -19.02
CA GLY A 280 23.89 6.10 -19.52
C GLY A 280 23.47 5.11 -18.42
N THR A 281 23.51 5.54 -17.16
CA THR A 281 22.99 4.79 -16.01
C THR A 281 21.73 5.45 -15.47
N TRP A 282 21.11 4.82 -14.49
CA TRP A 282 19.96 5.34 -13.75
C TRP A 282 20.34 5.60 -12.31
N ARG A 283 19.98 6.76 -11.79
CA ARG A 283 20.13 7.13 -10.40
C ARG A 283 18.78 7.14 -9.69
N ALA A 284 18.70 6.43 -8.57
CA ALA A 284 17.53 6.43 -7.70
C ALA A 284 17.85 7.00 -6.31
N VAL A 285 16.99 7.89 -5.85
CA VAL A 285 17.08 8.55 -4.54
C VAL A 285 15.73 8.40 -3.84
N ALA A 286 15.75 7.92 -2.60
CA ALA A 286 14.56 7.81 -1.76
C ALA A 286 14.68 8.76 -0.57
N THR A 287 13.56 9.22 -0.04
CA THR A 287 13.58 10.11 1.13
C THR A 287 13.96 9.37 2.41
N THR A 288 13.77 8.07 2.48
CA THR A 288 13.95 7.26 3.70
C THR A 288 15.39 6.82 3.97
N LEU A 289 16.29 6.91 2.99
CA LEU A 289 17.69 6.49 3.10
C LEU A 289 18.63 7.62 2.71
N PRO A 290 19.85 7.67 3.26
CA PRO A 290 20.88 8.59 2.80
C PRO A 290 21.41 8.17 1.43
N GLY A 291 21.81 9.17 0.64
CA GLY A 291 22.46 8.95 -0.66
C GLY A 291 21.51 8.52 -1.77
N GLY A 292 22.07 7.85 -2.78
CA GLY A 292 21.33 7.30 -3.90
C GLY A 292 22.05 6.09 -4.45
N VAL A 293 21.32 5.23 -5.15
CA VAL A 293 21.86 4.05 -5.83
C VAL A 293 21.92 4.29 -7.33
N GLN A 294 22.88 3.64 -7.98
CA GLN A 294 23.02 3.66 -9.44
C GLN A 294 22.91 2.25 -10.00
N ALA A 295 22.32 2.13 -11.18
CA ALA A 295 22.24 0.87 -11.93
C ALA A 295 22.17 1.14 -13.43
N HIS A 296 22.66 0.20 -14.24
CA HIS A 296 22.54 0.29 -15.70
C HIS A 296 21.11 -0.02 -16.18
N VAL A 297 20.32 -0.74 -15.38
CA VAL A 297 18.95 -1.14 -15.71
C VAL A 297 17.99 -0.57 -14.69
N ALA A 298 16.89 0.02 -15.18
CA ALA A 298 15.75 0.40 -14.36
C ALA A 298 14.43 -0.05 -15.01
N LEU A 299 13.51 -0.55 -14.19
CA LEU A 299 12.18 -1.03 -14.58
C LEU A 299 11.10 -0.22 -13.85
N ASP A 300 10.05 0.19 -14.55
CA ASP A 300 8.89 0.88 -13.96
C ASP A 300 7.64 0.01 -14.06
N VAL A 301 7.16 -0.47 -12.92
CA VAL A 301 6.00 -1.37 -12.85
C VAL A 301 4.69 -0.66 -12.50
N ARG A 302 4.66 0.68 -12.47
CA ARG A 302 3.45 1.44 -12.14
C ARG A 302 2.35 1.33 -13.20
N GLY A 303 2.68 0.84 -14.40
CA GLY A 303 1.79 0.78 -15.58
C GLY A 303 1.51 -0.63 -16.13
N ILE A 304 2.01 -1.70 -15.53
CA ILE A 304 1.67 -3.07 -15.96
C ILE A 304 0.25 -3.39 -15.47
N VAL A 305 -0.75 -2.88 -16.18
CA VAL A 305 -2.13 -3.34 -16.13
C VAL A 305 -2.34 -4.16 -17.40
N GLU A 306 -1.88 -5.41 -17.38
CA GLU A 306 -2.37 -6.39 -18.34
C GLU A 306 -3.66 -6.98 -17.79
N LYS A 307 -4.62 -7.14 -18.69
CA LYS A 307 -5.99 -7.61 -18.45
C LYS A 307 -6.02 -8.74 -17.42
N GLN A 308 -6.94 -8.63 -16.47
CA GLN A 308 -7.37 -9.77 -15.67
C GLN A 308 -7.98 -10.81 -16.62
N GLU A 309 -7.17 -11.77 -17.06
CA GLU A 309 -7.65 -13.07 -17.49
C GLU A 309 -7.19 -14.10 -16.46
N GLU A 310 -8.21 -14.68 -15.82
CA GLU A 310 -8.28 -15.96 -15.12
C GLU A 310 -7.48 -16.18 -13.83
N TYR A 311 -8.19 -16.60 -12.78
CA TYR A 311 -8.02 -17.95 -12.18
C TYR A 311 -9.32 -18.32 -11.42
N ARG A 312 -10.04 -19.31 -11.96
CA ARG A 312 -10.87 -20.25 -11.19
C ARG A 312 -9.97 -21.38 -10.68
#